data_AF-A0A974NRM1-F1
#
_entry.id   AF-A0A974NRM1-F1
#
_cell.length_a   1.000
_cell.length_b   1.000
_cell.length_c   1.000
_cell.angle_alpha   90.00
_cell.angle_beta   90.00
_cell.angle_gamma   90.00
#
_symmetry.space_group_name_H-M   'P 1'
#
loop_
_entity.id
_entity.type
_entity.pdbx_description
1 polymer ?
#
loop_
_entity_poly.entity_id
_entity_poly.type
_entity_poly.pdbx_seq_one_letter_code
_entity_poly.pdbx_strand_id
1 'polypeptide(L)' 'MVAEKITKSELLELLNTLEPKIKKSLWNTRFQDQEDLEQDIKVKILESYEKIADIKVPNFEQFLGDYLSNEKKKS' A
#
# COMPACT_ATOMS: atom_id res chain seq x y z
N MET A 1 14.33 12.70 9.75
CA MET A 1 14.43 11.70 8.66
C MET A 1 13.26 11.97 7.74
N VAL A 2 13.54 12.48 6.55
CA VAL A 2 12.53 12.83 5.54
C VAL A 2 12.00 11.49 5.02
N ALA A 3 10.69 11.28 5.03
CA ALA A 3 10.09 10.12 4.37
C ALA A 3 10.57 10.11 2.91
N GLU A 4 11.37 9.11 2.54
CA GLU A 4 11.83 8.98 1.16
C GLU A 4 10.58 8.82 0.30
N LYS A 5 10.32 9.84 -0.53
CA LYS A 5 9.26 9.77 -1.52
C LYS A 5 9.62 8.64 -2.48
N ILE A 6 8.74 7.67 -2.56
CA ILE A 6 8.95 6.52 -3.42
C ILE A 6 9.08 6.95 -4.86
N THR A 7 10.05 6.33 -5.52
CA THR A 7 10.39 6.66 -6.89
C THR A 7 9.34 6.12 -7.85
N LYS A 8 9.21 6.77 -9.01
CA LYS A 8 8.32 6.30 -10.08
C LYS A 8 8.63 4.84 -10.47
N SER A 9 9.90 4.43 -10.39
CA SER A 9 10.32 3.06 -10.72
C SER A 9 9.72 2.03 -9.76
N GLU A 10 9.79 2.29 -8.46
CA GLU A 10 9.24 1.40 -7.43
C GLU A 10 7.71 1.28 -7.52
N LEU A 11 7.02 2.38 -7.84
CA LEU A 11 5.57 2.34 -8.11
C LEU A 11 5.23 1.48 -9.33
N LEU A 12 6.02 1.58 -10.40
CA LEU A 12 5.84 0.75 -11.60
C LEU A 12 6.09 -0.72 -11.31
N GLU A 13 7.11 -1.05 -10.51
CA GLU A 13 7.37 -2.42 -10.06
C GLU A 13 6.24 -2.97 -9.19
N LEU A 14 5.68 -2.14 -8.29
CA LEU A 14 4.50 -2.51 -7.50
C LEU A 14 3.30 -2.82 -8.40
N LEU A 15 3.01 -1.94 -9.37
CA LEU A 15 1.92 -2.15 -10.32
C LEU A 15 2.12 -3.42 -11.16
N ASN A 16 3.34 -3.69 -11.62
CA ASN A 16 3.67 -4.93 -12.35
C ASN A 16 3.46 -6.16 -11.48
N THR A 17 3.81 -6.08 -10.19
CA THR A 17 3.59 -7.18 -9.23
C THR A 17 2.10 -7.45 -8.98
N LEU A 18 1.27 -6.40 -9.07
CA LEU A 18 -0.18 -6.49 -8.86
C LEU A 18 -0.97 -6.81 -10.13
N GLU A 19 -0.41 -6.56 -11.31
CA GLU A 19 -1.00 -6.83 -12.63
C GLU A 19 -1.69 -8.21 -12.74
N PRO A 20 -1.08 -9.36 -12.36
CA PRO A 20 -1.74 -10.65 -12.46
C PRO A 20 -2.99 -10.75 -11.58
N LYS A 21 -3.01 -10.05 -10.43
CA LYS A 21 -4.19 -10.02 -9.53
C LYS A 21 -5.29 -9.15 -10.12
N ILE A 22 -4.94 -8.01 -10.71
CA ILE A 22 -5.89 -7.09 -11.37
C ILE A 22 -6.56 -7.80 -12.54
N LYS A 23 -5.77 -8.44 -13.41
CA LYS A 23 -6.29 -9.22 -14.55
C LYS A 23 -7.21 -10.34 -14.09
N LYS A 24 -6.84 -11.03 -13.01
CA LYS A 24 -7.69 -12.09 -12.43
C LYS A 24 -9.02 -11.54 -11.87
N SER A 25 -9.03 -10.34 -11.25
CA SER A 25 -10.28 -9.74 -10.77
C SER A 25 -11.20 -9.27 -11.91
N LEU A 26 -10.64 -8.93 -13.07
CA LEU A 26 -11.38 -8.48 -14.25
C LEU A 26 -11.84 -9.61 -15.18
N TRP A 27 -11.50 -10.86 -14.87
CA TRP A 27 -11.87 -12.01 -15.69
C TRP A 27 -13.38 -12.12 -15.94
N ASN A 28 -14.21 -11.74 -14.95
CA ASN A 28 -15.66 -11.83 -15.02
C ASN A 28 -16.35 -10.54 -15.51
N THR A 29 -15.59 -9.53 -15.92
CA THR A 29 -16.13 -8.27 -16.46
C THR A 29 -16.19 -8.30 -17.98
N ARG A 30 -17.10 -7.49 -18.55
CA ARG A 30 -17.27 -7.38 -20.00
C ARG A 30 -16.00 -6.82 -20.63
N PHE A 31 -15.58 -7.38 -21.76
CA PHE A 31 -14.35 -6.99 -22.46
C PHE A 31 -14.23 -5.48 -22.71
N GLN A 32 -15.36 -4.84 -23.05
CA GLN A 32 -15.43 -3.39 -23.31
C GLN A 32 -15.09 -2.54 -22.08
N ASP A 33 -15.35 -3.06 -20.89
CA ASP A 33 -15.15 -2.34 -19.62
C ASP A 33 -13.81 -2.71 -18.96
N GLN A 34 -13.12 -3.76 -19.44
CA GLN A 34 -11.91 -4.29 -18.79
C GLN A 34 -10.75 -3.31 -18.79
N GLU A 35 -10.53 -2.60 -19.90
CA GLU A 35 -9.43 -1.63 -20.00
C GLU A 35 -9.63 -0.45 -19.05
N ASP A 36 -10.83 0.13 -19.05
CA ASP A 36 -11.18 1.24 -18.16
C ASP A 36 -11.10 0.84 -16.68
N LEU A 37 -11.66 -0.33 -16.33
CA LEU A 37 -11.60 -0.85 -14.97
C LEU A 37 -10.17 -1.17 -14.53
N GLU A 38 -9.31 -1.65 -15.43
CA GLU A 38 -7.90 -1.87 -15.13
C GLU A 38 -7.21 -0.56 -14.76
N GLN A 39 -7.44 0.51 -15.52
CA GLN A 39 -6.88 1.83 -15.23
C GLN A 39 -7.40 2.38 -13.90
N ASP A 40 -8.70 2.29 -13.65
CA ASP A 40 -9.31 2.74 -12.38
C ASP A 40 -8.72 2.03 -11.17
N ILE A 41 -8.49 0.71 -11.27
CA ILE A 41 -7.85 -0.08 -10.20
C ILE A 41 -6.42 0.40 -9.97
N LYS A 42 -5.64 0.62 -11.03
CA LYS A 42 -4.25 1.12 -10.92
C LYS A 42 -4.20 2.49 -10.24
N VAL A 43 -5.08 3.41 -10.62
CA VAL A 43 -5.18 4.75 -9.99
C VAL A 43 -5.49 4.62 -8.50
N LYS A 44 -6.49 3.80 -8.12
CA LYS A 44 -6.84 3.57 -6.71
C LYS A 44 -5.71 2.94 -5.90
N ILE A 45 -4.92 2.05 -6.49
CA ILE A 45 -3.74 1.47 -5.84
C ILE A 45 -2.73 2.57 -5.51
N LEU A 46 -2.45 3.47 -6.45
CA LEU A 46 -1.53 4.59 -6.24
C LEU A 46 -2.01 5.54 -5.13
N GLU A 47 -3.29 5.93 -5.15
CA GLU A 47 -3.87 6.78 -4.11
C GLU A 47 -3.84 6.13 -2.72
N SER A 48 -4.12 4.82 -2.68
CA SER A 48 -4.09 4.06 -1.42
C SER A 48 -2.66 3.90 -0.92
N TYR A 49 -1.70 3.78 -1.83
CA TYR A 49 -0.29 3.66 -1.51
C TYR A 49 0.24 4.93 -0.84
N GLU A 50 -0.06 6.11 -1.39
CA GLU A 50 0.32 7.39 -0.77
C GLU A 50 -0.25 7.50 0.65
N LYS A 51 -1.51 7.09 0.84
CA LYS A 51 -2.14 7.08 2.17
C LYS A 51 -1.43 6.13 3.13
N ILE A 52 -1.09 4.92 2.69
CA ILE A 52 -0.41 3.90 3.52
C ILE A 52 1.03 4.31 3.84
N ALA A 53 1.75 4.88 2.87
CA ALA A 53 3.11 5.35 3.05
C ALA A 53 3.21 6.49 4.07
N ASP A 54 2.16 7.31 4.19
CA ASP A 54 2.05 8.36 5.21
C ASP A 54 1.67 7.83 6.60
N ILE A 55 1.20 6.58 6.70
CA ILE A 55 0.93 5.95 8.00
C ILE A 55 2.27 5.66 8.67
N LYS A 56 2.57 6.44 9.71
CA LYS A 56 3.71 6.21 10.59
C LYS A 56 3.42 5.04 11.53
N VAL A 57 3.57 3.81 11.03
CA VAL A 57 3.44 2.60 11.85
C VAL A 57 4.72 2.42 12.67
N PRO A 58 4.64 2.25 14.01
CA PRO A 58 5.82 1.90 14.79
C PRO A 58 6.35 0.56 14.30
N ASN A 59 7.66 0.46 14.11
CA ASN A 59 8.26 -0.84 13.87
C ASN A 59 8.07 -1.74 15.11
N PHE A 60 8.29 -3.05 14.95
CA PHE A 60 8.08 -4.01 16.03
C PHE A 60 8.84 -3.67 17.33
N GLU A 61 10.08 -3.19 17.22
CA GLU A 61 10.91 -2.80 18.36
C GLU A 61 10.43 -1.50 19.02
N GLN A 62 10.01 -0.51 18.23
CA GLN A 62 9.41 0.74 18.72
C GLN A 62 8.11 0.44 19.47
N PHE A 63 7.27 -0.41 18.88
CA PHE A 63 6.04 -0.88 19.51
C PHE A 63 6.32 -1.57 20.85
N LEU A 64 7.29 -2.50 20.91
CA LEU A 64 7.67 -3.19 22.14
C LEU A 64 8.22 -2.23 23.21
N GLY A 65 9.05 -1.27 22.80
CA GLY A 65 9.59 -0.25 23.70
C GLY A 65 8.49 0.61 24.32
N ASP A 66 7.55 1.08 23.51
CA ASP A 66 6.40 1.85 23.96
C ASP A 66 5.48 1.02 24.87
N TYR A 67 5.22 -0.24 24.48
CA TYR A 67 4.40 -1.18 25.25
C TYR A 67 4.97 -1.42 26.65
N LEU A 68 6.25 -1.80 26.74
CA LEU A 68 6.93 -2.06 28.02
C LEU A 68 7.07 -0.79 28.88
N SER A 69 7.25 0.37 28.25
CA SER A 69 7.34 1.66 28.96
C SER A 69 5.99 2.09 29.56
N ASN A 70 4.89 1.76 28.88
CA ASN A 70 3.53 2.03 29.35
C ASN A 70 3.11 1.08 30.49
N GLU A 71 3.58 -0.17 30.49
CA GLU A 71 3.37 -1.11 31.60
C GLU A 71 4.07 -0.66 32.90
N LYS A 72 5.30 -0.11 32.80
CA LYS A 72 6.02 0.42 33.96
C LYS A 72 5.41 1.68 34.57
N LYS A 73 4.61 2.45 33.80
CA LYS A 73 3.90 3.64 34.29
C LYS A 73 2.59 3.30 35.03
N LYS A 74 2.12 2.06 34.96
CA LYS A 74 0.92 1.59 35.66
C LYS A 74 1.21 0.92 37.01
N SER A 75 2.48 0.74 37.39
CA SER A 75 2.92 0.17 38.67
C SER A 75 3.39 1.22 39.66
#